data_AF-A0A7J6F6W1-F1
#
_entry.id   AF-A0A7J6F6W1-F1
#
_cell.length_a   1.000
_cell.length_b   1.000
_cell.length_c   1.000
_cell.angle_alpha   90.00
_cell.angle_beta   90.00
_cell.angle_gamma   90.00
#
_symmetry.space_group_name_H-M   'P 1'
#
loop_
_entity.id
_entity.type
_entity.pdbx_description
1 polymer ?
#
loop_
_entity_poly.entity_id
_entity_poly.type
_entity_poly.pdbx_seq_one_letter_code
_entity_poly.pdbx_strand_id
1 'polypeptide(L)'
;MVFNKRHLVTNAELEESPIYFPLHPFDEDVKEHEVKCIRSELSPLEKVQEATECMPLTSQTTSNQSFKRWTIMDYSKAYTSLQLTPTVVAERFIEAVHESSEMSFFISYDTKDIRQQAQESTLRYAKGEPISALDGVLIAIKDEIDCTPYPTTGSSTGLFIFSFKCGNIEINKSIGIFENYGYHN
;
A
#
# COMPACT_ATOMS: atom_id res chain seq x y z
N MET A 1 -0.31 -12.09 -42.56
CA MET A 1 0.35 -10.77 -42.71
C MET A 1 1.45 -10.70 -41.66
N VAL A 2 2.71 -10.80 -42.07
CA VAL A 2 3.86 -10.87 -41.15
C VAL A 2 4.34 -9.43 -40.91
N PHE A 3 4.05 -8.88 -39.74
CA PHE A 3 4.60 -7.58 -39.34
C PHE A 3 6.08 -7.75 -38.98
N ASN A 4 6.97 -7.17 -39.79
CA ASN A 4 8.41 -7.19 -39.54
C ASN A 4 8.78 -6.09 -38.54
N LYS A 5 8.91 -6.47 -37.25
CA LYS A 5 9.17 -5.56 -36.12
C LYS A 5 10.34 -4.58 -36.30
N ARG A 6 11.36 -4.90 -37.11
CA ARG A 6 12.52 -4.00 -37.30
C ARG A 6 12.17 -2.71 -38.04
N HIS A 7 11.14 -2.74 -38.89
CA HIS A 7 10.76 -1.57 -39.69
C HIS A 7 10.11 -0.46 -38.85
N LEU A 8 9.56 -0.76 -37.67
CA LEU A 8 8.85 0.21 -36.83
C LEU A 8 9.76 1.20 -36.08
N VAL A 9 11.02 0.82 -35.83
CA VAL A 9 11.95 1.63 -35.02
C VAL A 9 13.04 2.28 -35.88
N THR A 10 13.40 1.68 -37.01
CA THR A 10 14.57 2.12 -37.81
C THR A 10 14.24 2.65 -39.20
N ASN A 11 13.17 2.17 -39.83
CA ASN A 11 12.83 2.52 -41.22
C ASN A 11 11.39 3.05 -41.38
N ALA A 12 10.70 3.35 -40.27
CA ALA A 12 9.37 3.94 -40.30
C ALA A 12 9.50 5.46 -40.20
N GLU A 13 8.88 6.17 -41.14
CA GLU A 13 8.61 7.59 -41.00
C GLU A 13 7.33 7.72 -40.16
N LEU A 14 7.45 8.30 -38.96
CA LEU A 14 6.31 8.63 -38.11
C LEU A 14 5.98 10.11 -38.32
N GLU A 15 4.77 10.39 -38.78
CA GLU A 15 4.28 11.77 -38.99
C GLU A 15 3.94 12.47 -37.67
N GLU A 16 3.58 11.69 -36.64
CA GLU A 16 3.21 12.20 -35.33
C GLU A 16 4.42 12.65 -34.52
N SER A 17 4.26 13.75 -33.77
CA SER A 17 5.27 14.20 -32.83
C SER A 17 5.34 13.27 -31.61
N PRO A 18 6.54 13.00 -31.06
CA PRO A 18 6.68 12.08 -29.94
C PRO A 18 5.98 12.62 -28.68
N ILE A 19 5.25 11.73 -28.01
CA ILE A 19 4.63 11.98 -26.70
C ILE A 19 5.47 11.25 -25.65
N TYR A 20 6.23 12.02 -24.85
CA TYR A 20 7.16 11.47 -23.85
C TYR A 20 6.50 11.11 -22.51
N PHE A 21 5.34 11.69 -22.23
CA PHE A 21 4.56 11.46 -21.03
C PHE A 21 3.10 11.22 -21.40
N PRO A 22 2.34 10.41 -20.66
CA PRO A 22 0.92 10.21 -20.92
C PRO A 22 0.19 11.55 -20.97
N LEU A 23 -0.30 11.93 -22.15
CA LEU A 23 -1.19 13.08 -22.32
C LEU A 23 -2.63 12.56 -22.23
N HIS A 24 -3.27 12.90 -21.11
CA HIS A 24 -4.66 12.56 -20.87
C HIS A 24 -5.53 13.79 -21.19
N PRO A 25 -6.29 13.78 -22.31
CA PRO A 25 -7.08 14.94 -22.76
C PRO A 25 -8.40 15.09 -21.96
N PHE A 26 -8.33 15.02 -20.63
CA PHE A 26 -9.48 15.18 -19.76
C PHE A 26 -9.62 16.64 -19.33
N ASP A 27 -10.01 17.52 -20.26
CA ASP A 27 -10.50 18.87 -19.93
C ASP A 27 -12.04 18.90 -19.79
N GLU A 28 -12.72 17.79 -20.12
CA GLU A 28 -14.13 17.58 -19.76
C GLU A 28 -14.20 16.50 -18.68
N ASP A 29 -14.50 16.92 -17.45
CA ASP A 29 -14.79 16.05 -16.32
C ASP A 29 -15.83 15.00 -16.71
N VAL A 30 -15.40 13.80 -17.11
CA VAL A 30 -16.28 12.63 -17.08
C VAL A 30 -16.55 12.39 -15.62
N LYS A 31 -17.61 13.03 -15.10
CA LYS A 31 -18.04 12.87 -13.72
C LYS A 31 -18.49 11.43 -13.56
N GLU A 32 -17.63 10.62 -12.95
CA GLU A 32 -17.99 9.30 -12.51
C GLU A 32 -19.22 9.42 -11.61
N HIS A 33 -20.21 8.56 -11.85
CA HIS A 33 -21.45 8.56 -11.09
C HIS A 33 -21.27 7.67 -9.85
N GLU A 34 -22.00 7.97 -8.78
CA GLU A 34 -22.00 7.17 -7.54
C GLU A 34 -20.63 7.09 -6.83
N VAL A 35 -19.75 8.06 -7.06
CA VAL A 35 -18.46 8.18 -6.38
C VAL A 35 -18.49 9.27 -5.30
N LYS A 36 -17.79 9.02 -4.19
CA LYS A 36 -17.43 10.06 -3.22
C LYS A 36 -16.09 10.66 -3.65
N CYS A 37 -16.09 11.92 -4.07
CA CYS A 37 -14.86 12.62 -4.42
C CYS A 37 -14.09 12.98 -3.13
N ILE A 38 -12.96 12.31 -2.91
CA ILE A 38 -12.06 12.57 -1.78
C ILE A 38 -11.14 13.73 -2.17
N ARG A 39 -11.15 14.79 -1.35
CA ARG A 39 -10.35 15.98 -1.60
C ARG A 39 -8.85 15.70 -1.51
N SER A 40 -8.08 16.34 -2.39
CA SER A 40 -6.64 16.08 -2.53
C SER A 40 -5.86 16.54 -1.29
N GLU A 41 -6.36 17.59 -0.63
CA GLU A 41 -5.74 18.31 0.48
C GLU A 41 -5.90 17.59 1.83
N LEU A 42 -6.76 16.57 1.90
CA LEU A 42 -6.98 15.80 3.13
C LEU A 42 -5.72 15.06 3.56
N SER A 43 -5.50 15.01 4.87
CA SER A 43 -4.46 14.19 5.45
C SER A 43 -4.71 12.70 5.16
N PRO A 44 -3.67 11.85 5.18
CA PRO A 44 -3.86 10.41 4.99
C PRO A 44 -4.89 9.79 5.95
N LEU A 45 -4.97 10.31 7.18
CA LEU A 45 -5.95 9.86 8.19
C LEU A 45 -7.39 10.15 7.75
N GLU A 46 -7.66 11.39 7.35
CA GLU A 46 -8.99 11.80 6.88
C GLU A 46 -9.39 11.01 5.64
N LYS A 47 -8.46 10.75 4.72
CA LYS A 47 -8.71 9.91 3.53
C LYS A 47 -9.09 8.48 3.90
N VAL A 48 -8.39 7.88 4.88
CA VAL A 48 -8.72 6.53 5.38
C VAL A 48 -10.10 6.51 6.05
N GLN A 49 -10.45 7.57 6.79
CA GLN A 49 -11.77 7.69 7.39
C GLN A 49 -12.86 7.78 6.32
N GLU A 50 -12.71 8.65 5.32
CA GLU A 50 -13.68 8.77 4.23
C GLU A 50 -13.84 7.46 3.45
N ALA A 51 -12.73 6.75 3.19
CA ALA A 51 -12.76 5.45 2.53
C ALA A 51 -13.49 4.39 3.38
N THR A 52 -13.32 4.42 4.70
CA THR A 52 -13.99 3.50 5.62
C THR A 52 -15.49 3.72 5.66
N GLU A 53 -15.95 4.97 5.57
CA GLU A 53 -17.38 5.32 5.48
C GLU A 53 -18.04 4.83 4.19
N CYS A 54 -17.26 4.69 3.11
CA CYS A 54 -17.72 4.14 1.84
C CYS A 54 -17.80 2.60 1.83
N MET A 55 -17.30 1.92 2.87
CA MET A 55 -17.37 0.46 2.95
C MET A 55 -18.79 0.00 3.31
N PRO A 56 -19.25 -1.12 2.73
CA PRO A 56 -20.56 -1.67 3.08
C PRO A 56 -20.61 -2.04 4.58
N LEU A 57 -21.60 -1.49 5.29
CA LEU A 57 -21.84 -1.69 6.73
C LEU A 57 -22.10 -3.15 7.13
N THR A 58 -22.34 -4.04 6.16
CA THR A 58 -22.81 -5.40 6.39
C THR A 58 -22.21 -6.38 5.38
N SER A 59 -21.24 -7.18 5.81
CA SER A 59 -21.13 -8.54 5.29
C SER A 59 -21.95 -9.43 6.21
N GLN A 60 -23.26 -9.55 5.91
CA GLN A 60 -24.03 -10.65 6.46
C GLN A 60 -23.32 -11.94 6.05
N THR A 61 -22.83 -12.69 7.03
CA THR A 61 -22.31 -14.03 6.83
C THR A 61 -23.45 -14.93 6.38
N THR A 62 -23.71 -14.94 5.06
CA THR A 62 -24.39 -16.08 4.46
C THR A 62 -23.45 -17.27 4.64
N SER A 63 -23.92 -18.26 5.40
CA SER A 63 -23.16 -19.42 5.85
C SER A 63 -22.90 -20.42 4.71
N ASN A 64 -22.26 -19.98 3.64
CA ASN A 64 -21.59 -20.85 2.68
C ASN A 64 -20.10 -20.81 3.00
N GLN A 65 -19.65 -21.81 3.76
CA GLN A 65 -18.28 -22.00 4.26
C GLN A 65 -17.26 -22.20 3.12
N SER A 66 -16.97 -21.13 2.41
CA SER A 66 -15.80 -21.02 1.53
C SER A 66 -14.64 -20.38 2.31
N PHE A 67 -13.41 -20.75 1.98
CA PHE A 67 -12.21 -20.10 2.52
C PHE A 67 -12.24 -18.60 2.20
N LYS A 68 -12.04 -17.77 3.22
CA LYS A 68 -11.95 -16.31 3.11
C LYS A 68 -10.62 -15.83 3.68
N ARG A 69 -10.02 -14.83 3.03
CA ARG A 69 -8.86 -14.12 3.56
C ARG A 69 -9.32 -13.07 4.56
N TRP A 70 -8.49 -12.82 5.57
CA TRP A 70 -8.69 -11.73 6.52
C TRP A 70 -8.51 -10.38 5.83
N THR A 71 -9.41 -9.45 6.14
CA THR A 71 -9.37 -8.07 5.65
C THR A 71 -8.74 -7.13 6.68
N ILE A 72 -8.35 -5.94 6.23
CA ILE A 72 -7.92 -4.84 7.12
C ILE A 72 -8.98 -4.56 8.20
N MET A 73 -10.26 -4.60 7.80
CA MET A 73 -11.36 -4.32 8.71
C MET A 73 -11.55 -5.42 9.76
N ASP A 74 -11.22 -6.68 9.44
CA ASP A 74 -11.26 -7.77 10.42
C ASP A 74 -10.18 -7.58 11.50
N TYR A 75 -8.96 -7.22 11.09
CA TYR A 75 -7.89 -6.88 12.03
C TYR A 75 -8.24 -5.66 12.89
N SER A 76 -8.68 -4.57 12.27
CA SER A 76 -9.08 -3.35 12.98
C SER A 76 -10.17 -3.62 14.03
N LYS A 77 -11.18 -4.43 13.69
CA LYS A 77 -12.24 -4.86 14.63
C LYS A 77 -11.69 -5.74 15.76
N ALA A 78 -10.83 -6.71 15.43
CA ALA A 78 -10.24 -7.60 16.43
C ALA A 78 -9.32 -6.86 17.41
N TYR A 79 -8.55 -5.88 16.93
CA TYR A 79 -7.70 -5.02 17.74
C TYR A 79 -8.52 -4.06 18.61
N THR A 80 -9.54 -3.41 18.04
CA THR A 80 -10.43 -2.49 18.77
C THR A 80 -11.20 -3.22 19.89
N SER A 81 -11.61 -4.46 19.65
CA SER A 81 -12.26 -5.30 20.66
C SER A 81 -11.30 -6.01 21.61
N LEU A 82 -9.98 -5.76 21.47
CA LEU A 82 -8.91 -6.37 22.26
C LEU A 82 -8.90 -7.92 22.24
N GLN A 83 -9.57 -8.54 21.25
CA GLN A 83 -9.56 -10.00 21.05
C GLN A 83 -8.22 -10.48 20.47
N LEU A 84 -7.56 -9.59 19.74
CA LEU A 84 -6.26 -9.79 19.13
C LEU A 84 -5.45 -8.51 19.35
N THR A 85 -4.13 -8.61 19.36
CA THR A 85 -3.26 -7.42 19.41
C THR A 85 -2.27 -7.42 18.26
N PRO A 86 -1.84 -6.24 17.80
CA PRO A 86 -0.78 -6.13 16.80
C PRO A 86 0.49 -6.88 17.20
N THR A 87 0.86 -6.90 18.49
CA THR A 87 2.02 -7.67 19.00
C THR A 87 1.86 -9.18 18.75
N VAL A 88 0.68 -9.75 19.01
CA VAL A 88 0.44 -11.18 18.75
C VAL A 88 0.54 -11.49 17.25
N VAL A 89 0.00 -10.61 16.40
CA VAL A 89 0.10 -10.77 14.94
C VAL A 89 1.55 -10.65 14.46
N ALA A 90 2.33 -9.73 15.04
CA ALA A 90 3.74 -9.56 14.73
C ALA A 90 4.57 -10.81 15.02
N GLU A 91 4.42 -11.41 16.21
CA GLU A 91 5.17 -12.62 16.56
C GLU A 91 4.79 -13.79 15.65
N ARG A 92 3.49 -13.97 15.36
CA ARG A 92 3.03 -14.99 14.42
C ARG A 92 3.60 -14.81 13.02
N PHE A 93 3.69 -13.57 12.58
CA PHE A 93 4.29 -13.23 11.30
C PHE A 93 5.80 -13.54 11.27
N ILE A 94 6.54 -13.17 12.33
CA ILE A 94 7.98 -13.46 12.46
C ILE A 94 8.23 -14.98 12.45
N GLU A 95 7.44 -15.75 13.20
CA GLU A 95 7.47 -17.22 13.20
C GLU A 95 7.28 -17.77 11.79
N ALA A 96 6.23 -17.32 11.08
CA ALA A 96 5.92 -17.78 9.73
C ALA A 96 7.03 -17.45 8.70
N VAL A 97 7.67 -16.29 8.81
CA VAL A 97 8.80 -15.93 7.94
C VAL A 97 10.01 -16.82 8.21
N HIS A 98 10.32 -17.11 9.48
CA HIS A 98 11.39 -18.03 9.82
C HIS A 98 11.15 -19.45 9.29
N GLU A 99 9.92 -19.94 9.41
CA GLU A 99 9.51 -21.26 8.88
C GLU A 99 9.52 -21.32 7.35
N SER A 100 9.30 -20.19 6.68
CA SER A 100 9.26 -20.08 5.21
C SER A 100 10.56 -19.59 4.57
N SER A 101 11.69 -19.67 5.31
CA SER A 101 12.99 -19.15 4.90
C SER A 101 13.49 -19.64 3.53
N GLU A 102 13.06 -20.82 3.07
CA GLU A 102 13.42 -21.35 1.75
C GLU A 102 12.78 -20.58 0.57
N MET A 103 11.65 -19.89 0.79
CA MET A 103 10.92 -19.19 -0.28
C MET A 103 11.39 -17.74 -0.51
N SER A 104 12.27 -17.21 0.35
CA SER A 104 12.89 -15.87 0.21
C SER A 104 11.89 -14.74 -0.12
N PHE A 105 10.73 -14.72 0.54
CA PHE A 105 9.68 -13.73 0.29
C PHE A 105 10.06 -12.29 0.67
N PHE A 106 11.07 -12.12 1.54
CA PHE A 106 11.52 -10.84 2.06
C PHE A 106 13.03 -10.80 2.00
N ILE A 107 13.58 -9.76 1.37
CA ILE A 107 15.03 -9.57 1.29
C ILE A 107 15.58 -8.85 2.52
N SER A 108 14.73 -8.13 3.24
CA SER A 108 15.11 -7.39 4.44
C SER A 108 13.91 -7.25 5.37
N TYR A 109 14.09 -7.64 6.62
CA TYR A 109 13.15 -7.39 7.71
C TYR A 109 13.91 -7.33 9.03
N ASP A 110 13.59 -6.37 9.90
CA ASP A 110 14.16 -6.30 11.24
C ASP A 110 13.11 -6.70 12.28
N THR A 111 13.28 -7.87 12.87
CA THR A 111 12.37 -8.38 13.91
C THR A 111 12.27 -7.44 15.13
N LYS A 112 13.30 -6.65 15.44
CA LYS A 112 13.26 -5.69 16.54
C LYS A 112 12.37 -4.50 16.19
N ASP A 113 12.54 -3.94 15.01
CA ASP A 113 11.72 -2.84 14.49
C ASP A 113 10.24 -3.26 14.37
N ILE A 114 9.99 -4.44 13.80
CA ILE A 114 8.65 -5.04 13.69
C ILE A 114 7.98 -5.18 15.07
N ARG A 115 8.69 -5.73 16.06
CA ARG A 115 8.19 -5.86 17.43
C ARG A 115 7.93 -4.50 18.09
N GLN A 116 8.85 -3.56 17.92
CA GLN A 116 8.72 -2.22 18.48
C GLN A 116 7.46 -1.53 17.96
N GLN A 117 7.29 -1.47 16.64
CA GLN A 117 6.10 -0.86 16.01
C GLN A 117 4.82 -1.57 16.48
N ALA A 118 4.79 -2.89 16.51
CA ALA A 118 3.62 -3.64 16.98
C ALA A 118 3.27 -3.37 18.45
N GLN A 119 4.29 -3.20 19.32
CA GLN A 119 4.10 -2.84 20.72
C GLN A 119 3.50 -1.43 20.84
N GLU A 120 4.00 -0.46 20.08
CA GLU A 120 3.47 0.89 20.04
C GLU A 120 1.99 0.92 19.59
N SER A 121 1.63 0.14 18.56
CA SER A 121 0.22 -0.05 18.16
C SER A 121 -0.62 -0.62 19.28
N THR A 122 -0.09 -1.68 19.93
CA THR A 122 -0.82 -2.41 20.96
C THR A 122 -1.14 -1.49 22.13
N LEU A 123 -0.19 -0.61 22.50
CA LEU A 123 -0.41 0.41 23.51
C LEU A 123 -1.49 1.42 23.12
N ARG A 124 -1.55 1.85 21.86
CA ARG A 124 -2.61 2.74 21.36
C ARG A 124 -3.98 2.08 21.41
N TYR A 125 -4.10 0.84 20.97
CA TYR A 125 -5.35 0.07 21.09
C TYR A 125 -5.76 -0.14 22.55
N ALA A 126 -4.82 -0.45 23.44
CA ALA A 126 -5.10 -0.60 24.87
C ALA A 126 -5.61 0.71 25.52
N LYS A 127 -5.20 1.86 24.99
CA LYS A 127 -5.67 3.20 25.40
C LYS A 127 -6.98 3.62 24.72
N GLY A 128 -7.44 2.90 23.70
CA GLY A 128 -8.59 3.30 22.88
C GLY A 128 -8.28 4.43 21.89
N GLU A 129 -7.00 4.62 21.54
CA GLU A 129 -6.51 5.72 20.68
C GLU A 129 -5.78 5.20 19.43
N PRO A 130 -6.36 4.27 18.62
CA PRO A 130 -5.71 3.83 17.39
C PRO A 130 -5.62 4.98 16.38
N ILE A 131 -4.55 5.00 15.57
CA ILE A 131 -4.33 6.06 14.57
C ILE A 131 -5.43 6.03 13.50
N SER A 132 -5.75 4.86 12.94
CA SER A 132 -6.75 4.68 11.89
C SER A 132 -7.14 3.20 11.77
N ALA A 133 -7.99 2.85 10.80
CA ALA A 133 -8.28 1.45 10.46
C ALA A 133 -7.04 0.65 9.98
N LEU A 134 -5.93 1.32 9.66
CA LEU A 134 -4.66 0.71 9.28
C LEU A 134 -3.66 0.57 10.44
N ASP A 135 -3.96 1.09 11.64
CA ASP A 135 -3.02 1.01 12.77
C ASP A 135 -2.76 -0.46 13.15
N GLY A 136 -1.49 -0.85 13.17
CA GLY A 136 -1.09 -2.22 13.51
C GLY A 136 -1.34 -3.25 12.39
N VAL A 137 -1.65 -2.80 11.18
CA VAL A 137 -1.71 -3.67 9.99
C VAL A 137 -0.31 -3.83 9.41
N LEU A 138 0.08 -5.08 9.13
CA LEU A 138 1.32 -5.43 8.43
C LEU A 138 1.23 -5.03 6.97
N ILE A 139 2.24 -4.30 6.48
CA ILE A 139 2.35 -3.91 5.06
C ILE A 139 3.75 -4.26 4.55
N ALA A 140 3.79 -5.00 3.45
CA ALA A 140 5.02 -5.22 2.69
C ALA A 140 5.23 -4.08 1.69
N ILE A 141 6.43 -3.52 1.67
CA ILE A 141 6.86 -2.44 0.77
C ILE A 141 7.82 -3.01 -0.26
N LYS A 142 7.61 -2.70 -1.54
CA LYS A 142 8.52 -3.16 -2.60
C LYS A 142 9.87 -2.44 -2.49
N ASP A 143 10.97 -3.16 -2.70
CA ASP A 143 12.36 -2.65 -2.59
C ASP A 143 12.75 -1.56 -3.61
N GLU A 144 11.87 -1.21 -4.53
CA GLU A 144 12.02 -0.05 -5.42
C GLU A 144 11.45 1.24 -4.80
N ILE A 145 10.88 1.14 -3.59
CA ILE A 145 10.26 2.23 -2.86
C ILE A 145 11.02 2.43 -1.56
N ASP A 146 11.50 3.65 -1.33
CA ASP A 146 12.21 4.01 -0.10
C ASP A 146 11.32 3.82 1.13
N CYS A 147 11.84 3.10 2.12
CA CYS A 147 11.18 2.86 3.39
C CYS A 147 12.21 2.90 4.50
N THR A 148 12.36 4.05 5.17
CA THR A 148 13.32 4.16 6.27
C THR A 148 12.91 3.26 7.44
N PRO A 149 13.86 2.58 8.10
CA PRO A 149 15.32 2.69 7.96
C PRO A 149 15.95 1.70 6.96
N TYR A 150 15.14 1.02 6.15
CA TYR A 150 15.59 -0.05 5.26
C TYR A 150 16.23 0.52 3.98
N PRO A 151 17.33 -0.08 3.50
CA PRO A 151 17.96 0.33 2.25
C PRO A 151 17.14 -0.11 1.03
N THR A 152 17.14 0.71 0.00
CA THR A 152 16.51 0.44 -1.31
C THR A 152 17.56 -0.18 -2.24
N THR A 153 17.41 -1.44 -2.64
CA THR A 153 18.40 -2.15 -3.49
C THR A 153 17.98 -2.31 -4.96
N GLY A 154 16.82 -1.78 -5.34
CA GLY A 154 16.33 -1.78 -6.72
C GLY A 154 16.07 -3.19 -7.26
N SER A 155 15.70 -4.14 -6.39
CA SER A 155 15.37 -5.53 -6.75
C SER A 155 16.52 -6.33 -7.38
N SER A 156 17.79 -5.95 -7.21
CA SER A 156 18.92 -6.73 -7.76
C SER A 156 19.04 -8.15 -7.16
N THR A 157 18.46 -8.38 -5.98
CA THR A 157 18.46 -9.69 -5.30
C THR A 157 17.14 -10.11 -4.62
N GLY A 158 16.04 -9.35 -4.75
CA GLY A 158 14.70 -9.87 -4.38
C GLY A 158 13.64 -8.84 -4.01
N LEU A 159 12.56 -9.33 -3.39
CA LEU A 159 11.25 -8.71 -3.34
C LEU A 159 10.87 -8.45 -1.86
N PHE A 160 10.55 -7.21 -1.51
CA PHE A 160 9.91 -6.75 -0.27
C PHE A 160 10.73 -6.51 1.01
N ILE A 161 10.42 -5.37 1.64
CA ILE A 161 10.76 -4.90 2.98
C ILE A 161 9.47 -4.87 3.83
N PHE A 162 9.50 -5.24 5.11
CA PHE A 162 8.33 -5.11 5.98
C PHE A 162 8.39 -3.92 6.92
N SER A 163 7.24 -3.25 7.06
CA SER A 163 6.99 -2.35 8.19
C SER A 163 5.52 -2.42 8.59
N PHE A 164 5.24 -2.30 9.89
CA PHE A 164 3.88 -2.06 10.37
C PHE A 164 3.53 -0.60 10.08
N LYS A 165 2.36 -0.29 9.49
CA LYS A 165 1.93 1.12 9.47
C LYS A 165 1.46 1.51 10.87
N CYS A 166 2.42 1.90 11.69
CA CYS A 166 2.23 2.15 13.11
C CYS A 166 2.77 3.52 13.52
N GLY A 167 2.63 4.51 12.65
CA GLY A 167 3.24 5.83 12.80
C GLY A 167 3.82 6.31 11.47
N ASN A 168 4.62 7.38 11.54
CA ASN A 168 5.24 8.04 10.38
C ASN A 168 6.31 7.13 9.74
N ILE A 169 5.89 6.12 8.99
CA ILE A 169 6.72 5.59 7.91
C ILE A 169 6.74 6.68 6.84
N GLU A 170 7.87 7.40 6.76
CA GLU A 170 8.22 8.24 5.63
C GLU A 170 8.50 7.33 4.44
N ILE A 171 7.44 7.04 3.69
CA ILE A 171 7.58 6.52 2.34
C ILE A 171 7.94 7.73 1.50
N ASN A 172 9.23 7.98 1.35
CA ASN A 172 9.69 9.03 0.45
C ASN A 172 9.36 8.58 -0.97
N LYS A 173 8.59 9.40 -1.69
CA LYS A 173 8.40 9.24 -3.13
C LYS A 173 9.71 9.56 -3.83
N SER A 174 10.68 8.65 -3.80
CA SER A 174 11.79 8.66 -4.75
C SER A 174 11.38 7.95 -6.04
N ILE A 175 10.21 8.33 -6.58
CA ILE A 175 9.90 8.18 -7.99
C ILE A 175 9.47 9.57 -8.44
N GLY A 176 10.46 10.30 -8.97
CA GLY A 176 10.28 11.58 -9.65
C GLY A 176 9.54 11.38 -10.96
N ILE A 177 8.27 11.00 -10.88
CA ILE A 177 7.32 11.06 -11.96
C ILE A 177 6.04 11.59 -11.33
N PHE A 178 5.69 12.84 -11.65
CA PHE A 178 4.56 13.61 -11.13
C PHE A 178 4.77 14.33 -9.78
N GLU A 179 5.74 15.26 -9.74
CA GLU A 179 5.61 16.46 -8.90
C GLU A 179 5.62 17.72 -9.77
N ASN A 180 4.47 18.42 -9.75
CA ASN A 180 4.28 19.85 -9.98
C ASN A 180 5.13 20.55 -11.06
N TYR A 181 4.61 20.60 -12.30
CA TYR A 181 4.78 21.81 -13.11
C TYR A 181 3.57 22.73 -12.86
N GLY A 182 3.75 23.67 -11.94
CA GLY A 182 2.87 24.83 -11.83
C GLY A 182 2.97 25.66 -13.11
N TYR A 183 1.82 25.92 -13.73
CA TYR A 183 1.71 26.91 -14.79
C TYR A 183 1.92 28.29 -14.19
N HIS A 184 3.08 28.89 -14.43
CA HIS A 184 3.24 30.34 -14.34
C HIS A 184 2.94 30.95 -15.72
N ASN A 185 1.77 31.60 -15.79
CA ASN A 185 1.24 32.57 -16.76
C ASN A 185 1.51 32.35 -18.25
#